data_AF-A0A1E3L8Q5-F1
#
_entry.id   AF-A0A1E3L8Q5-F1
#
_cell.length_a   1.000
_cell.length_b   1.000
_cell.length_c   1.000
_cell.angle_alpha   90.00
_cell.angle_beta   90.00
_cell.angle_gamma   90.00
#
_symmetry.space_group_name_H-M   'P 1'
#
loop_
_entity.id
_entity.type
_entity.pdbx_description
1 polymer ?
#
loop_
_entity_poly.entity_id
_entity_poly.type
_entity_poly.pdbx_seq_one_letter_code
_entity_poly.pdbx_strand_id
1 'polypeptide(L)' 'MLKGKNITGRLIAVMYCLVMFELLVRAPEGQVAHHPMWYYSMIPLGAVVIYTIFDKFIKFDFFKEDER' A
#
# COMPACT_ATOMS: atom_id res chain seq x y z
N MET A 1 -16.06 18.84 -7.81
CA MET A 1 -14.62 18.90 -8.13
C MET A 1 -14.00 17.54 -7.76
N LEU A 2 -14.16 16.53 -8.62
CA LEU A 2 -13.51 15.23 -8.45
C LEU A 2 -12.04 15.40 -8.80
N LYS A 3 -11.25 15.89 -7.83
CA LYS A 3 -9.80 16.01 -7.93
C LYS A 3 -9.27 14.64 -8.33
N GLY A 4 -8.71 14.54 -9.53
CA GLY A 4 -8.26 13.29 -10.16
C GLY A 4 -7.48 12.44 -9.16
N LYS A 5 -8.17 11.46 -8.57
CA LYS A 5 -7.64 10.64 -7.50
C LYS A 5 -6.65 9.70 -8.16
N ASN A 6 -5.37 9.80 -7.82
CA ASN A 6 -4.32 8.99 -8.42
C ASN A 6 -4.60 7.50 -8.15
N ILE A 7 -5.14 6.79 -9.14
CA ILE A 7 -5.67 5.42 -9.01
C ILE A 7 -4.50 4.47 -8.78
N THR A 8 -3.41 4.68 -9.52
CA THR A 8 -2.17 3.92 -9.42
C THR A 8 -1.61 3.91 -8.01
N GLY A 9 -1.52 5.08 -7.36
CA GLY A 9 -1.02 5.19 -5.99
C GLY A 9 -1.88 4.47 -4.96
N ARG A 10 -3.21 4.51 -5.13
CA ARG A 10 -4.12 3.76 -4.26
C ARG A 10 -3.96 2.25 -4.46
N LEU A 11 -3.85 1.81 -5.71
CA LEU A 11 -3.74 0.39 -6.06
C LEU A 11 -2.45 -0.21 -5.49
N ILE A 12 -1.33 0.52 -5.58
CA ILE A 12 -0.05 0.13 -4.99
C ILE A 12 -0.12 0.12 -3.46
N ALA A 13 -0.76 1.10 -2.82
CA ALA A 13 -0.94 1.10 -1.37
C ALA A 13 -1.75 -0.11 -0.88
N VAL A 14 -2.80 -0.51 -1.63
CA VAL A 14 -3.58 -1.71 -1.33
C VAL A 14 -2.73 -2.97 -1.50
N MET A 15 -1.97 -3.09 -2.60
CA MET A 15 -1.06 -4.24 -2.79
C MET A 15 -0.01 -4.33 -1.68
N TYR A 16 0.57 -3.20 -1.26
CA TYR A 16 1.50 -3.15 -0.14
C TYR A 16 0.88 -3.70 1.15
N CYS A 17 -0.34 -3.30 1.49
CA CYS A 17 -1.03 -3.80 2.68
C CYS A 17 -1.25 -5.32 2.61
N LEU A 18 -1.65 -5.84 1.46
CA LEU A 18 -1.89 -7.29 1.27
C LEU A 18 -0.59 -8.10 1.43
N VAL A 19 0.49 -7.66 0.77
CA VAL A 19 1.80 -8.33 0.86
C VAL A 19 2.35 -8.29 2.28
N MET A 20 2.28 -7.14 2.96
CA MET A 20 2.72 -7.05 4.34
C MET A 20 1.89 -7.92 5.28
N PHE A 21 0.57 -7.96 5.09
CA PHE A 21 -0.30 -8.84 5.87
C PHE A 21 0.08 -10.31 5.67
N GLU A 22 0.31 -10.74 4.42
CA GLU A 22 0.76 -12.10 4.13
C GLU A 22 2.11 -12.41 4.78
N LEU A 23 3.08 -11.50 4.71
CA LEU A 23 4.39 -11.65 5.37
C LEU A 23 4.27 -11.77 6.89
N LEU A 24 3.38 -11.00 7.52
CA LEU A 24 3.17 -11.04 8.97
C LEU A 24 2.37 -12.27 9.42
N VAL A 25 1.54 -12.85 8.55
CA VAL A 25 0.71 -14.01 8.88
C VAL A 25 1.41 -15.32 8.54
N ARG A 26 2.38 -15.29 7.61
CA ARG A 26 3.15 -16.46 7.20
C ARG A 26 4.11 -16.92 8.30
N ALA A 27 3.63 -17.80 9.16
CA ALA A 27 4.44 -18.53 10.12
C ALA A 27 4.93 -19.86 9.55
N PRO A 28 6.12 -20.35 9.97
CA PRO A 28 6.52 -21.73 9.75
C PRO A 28 5.54 -22.70 10.43
N GLU A 29 5.35 -23.87 9.82
CA GLU A 29 4.37 -24.86 10.27
C GLU A 29 4.57 -25.24 11.75
N GLY A 30 3.49 -25.15 12.53
CA GLY A 30 3.49 -25.48 13.96
C GLY A 30 3.80 -24.33 14.92
N GLN A 31 4.05 -23.11 14.44
CA GLN A 31 4.21 -21.92 15.29
C GLN A 31 3.14 -20.86 14.98
N VAL A 32 2.63 -20.20 16.01
CA VAL A 32 1.78 -19.01 15.85
C VAL A 32 2.68 -17.86 15.41
N ALA A 33 2.32 -17.13 14.35
CA ALA A 33 3.04 -15.93 13.91
C ALA A 33 3.08 -14.90 15.07
N HIS A 34 4.18 -14.88 15.82
CA HIS A 34 4.33 -14.04 17.01
C HIS A 34 5.23 -12.84 16.70
N HIS A 35 4.78 -11.99 15.77
CA HIS A 35 5.46 -10.73 15.50
C HIS A 35 5.13 -9.69 16.58
N PRO A 36 6.09 -8.85 16.99
CA PRO A 36 5.81 -7.75 17.91
C PRO A 36 4.70 -6.84 17.35
N MET A 37 3.78 -6.38 18.20
CA MET A 37 2.61 -5.58 17.77
C MET A 37 2.97 -4.33 16.94
N TRP A 38 4.17 -3.76 17.12
CA TRP A 38 4.62 -2.61 16.36
C TRP A 38 4.83 -2.91 14.86
N TYR A 39 5.09 -4.16 14.46
CA TYR A 39 5.19 -4.55 13.05
C TYR A 39 3.86 -4.31 12.31
N TYR A 40 2.73 -4.55 12.96
CA TYR A 40 1.41 -4.28 12.38
C TYR A 40 1.17 -2.79 12.17
N SER A 41 1.84 -1.92 12.93
CA SER A 41 1.78 -0.46 12.73
C SER A 41 2.53 -0.02 11.47
N MET A 42 3.43 -0.84 10.93
CA MET A 42 4.12 -0.54 9.65
C MET A 42 3.17 -0.60 8.46
N ILE A 43 2.07 -1.38 8.54
CA ILE A 43 1.08 -1.51 7.47
C ILE A 43 0.41 -0.16 7.15
N PRO A 44 -0.25 0.53 8.10
CA PRO A 44 -0.84 1.84 7.81
C PRO A 44 0.23 2.91 7.52
N LEU A 45 1.40 2.82 8.14
CA LEU A 45 2.47 3.80 7.98
C LEU A 45 3.07 3.75 6.57
N GLY A 46 3.35 2.56 6.05
CA GLY A 46 3.81 2.35 4.68
C GLY A 46 2.75 2.75 3.65
N ALA A 47 1.46 2.47 3.91
CA ALA A 47 0.37 2.91 3.04
C ALA A 47 0.29 4.44 2.94
N VAL A 48 0.46 5.17 4.05
CA VAL A 48 0.49 6.65 4.06
C VAL A 48 1.70 7.19 3.30
N VAL A 49 2.87 6.56 3.43
CA VAL A 49 4.07 6.94 2.68
C VAL A 49 3.86 6.75 1.18
N ILE A 50 3.35 5.59 0.75
CA ILE A 50 3.03 5.31 -0.67
C ILE A 50 2.03 6.33 -1.18
N TYR A 51 0.95 6.59 -0.44
CA TYR A 51 -0.05 7.56 -0.82
C TYR A 51 0.54 8.96 -0.98
N THR A 52 1.39 9.38 -0.04
CA THR A 52 2.04 10.69 -0.08
C THR A 52 3.01 10.80 -1.25
N ILE A 53 3.78 9.74 -1.55
CA ILE A 53 4.70 9.72 -2.70
C ILE A 53 3.92 9.83 -4.01
N PHE A 54 2.88 9.01 -4.17
CA PHE A 54 2.08 9.03 -5.40
C PHE A 54 1.24 10.30 -5.53
N ASP A 55 0.75 10.89 -4.45
CA ASP A 55 -0.03 12.13 -4.54
C ASP A 55 0.86 13.37 -4.76
N LYS A 56 2.05 13.41 -4.14
CA LYS A 56 2.94 14.59 -4.19
C LYS A 56 4.01 14.54 -5.28
N PHE A 57 4.65 13.40 -5.48
CA PHE A 57 5.82 13.29 -6.36
C PHE A 57 5.44 12.71 -7.73
N ILE A 58 4.51 11.75 -7.78
CA ILE A 58 4.18 11.04 -9.02
C ILE A 58 2.81 11.47 -9.53
N LYS A 59 2.73 12.51 -10.37
CA LYS A 59 1.47 12.84 -11.09
C LYS A 59 1.11 11.85 -12.21
N PHE A 60 1.92 10.80 -12.38
CA PHE A 60 1.71 9.75 -13.35
C PHE A 60 0.63 8.79 -12.83
N ASP A 61 -0.53 8.78 -13.47
CA ASP A 61 -1.57 7.80 -13.22
C ASP A 61 -1.63 6.89 -14.45
N PHE A 62 -1.16 5.65 -14.32
CA PHE A 62 -1.13 4.66 -15.39
C PHE A 62 -2.54 4.40 -15.96
N PHE A 63 -3.57 4.69 -15.16
CA PHE A 63 -4.98 4.54 -15.50
C PHE A 63 -5.66 5.84 -15.94
N LYS A 64 -4.99 6.99 -15.91
CA LYS A 64 -5.46 8.14 -16.69
C LYS A 64 -5.04 7.87 -18.13
N GLU A 65 -5.97 7.33 -18.91
CA GLU A 65 -5.90 7.43 -20.36
C GLU A 65 -5.62 8.89 -20.71
N ASP A 66 -4.55 9.07 -21.48
CA ASP A 66 -4.37 10.25 -22.29
C ASP A 66 -5.62 10.27 -23.17
N GLU A 67 -6.58 11.17 -22.90
CA GLU A 67 -7.61 11.53 -23.87
C GLU A 67 -6.87 12.04 -25.10
N ARG A 68 -6.55 11.14 -26.02
CA ARG A 68 -5.96 11.46 -27.31
C ARG A 68 -6.76 10.78 -28.41
#